data_AF-A0A969XCG6-F1
#
_entry.id   AF-A0A969XCG6-F1
#
_cell.length_a   1.000
_cell.length_b   1.000
_cell.length_c   1.000
_cell.angle_alpha   90.00
_cell.angle_beta   90.00
_cell.angle_gamma   90.00
#
_symmetry.space_group_name_H-M   'P 1'
#
loop_
_entity.id
_entity.type
_entity.pdbx_description
1 polymer ?
#
loop_
_entity_poly.entity_id
_entity_poly.type
_entity_poly.pdbx_seq_one_letter_code
_entity_poly.pdbx_strand_id
1 'polypeptide(L)'
;MTSQPRDNRYQVSADRQSPVRKVRYVETNRGDADECTLCQLDDGSMGGEHLMNEETPATLPDEEDLLVQQQLVDAVENQLVANEPPCVQAVLNKLTLVGVEREEAIEMMAYVLAVEIQLTFLHDRAFDAASYERMLRELPQLPEMPDTAV
;
A
#
# COMPACT_ATOMS: atom_id res chain seq x y z
N MET A 1 24.81 0.81 34.89
CA MET A 1 24.18 2.15 34.95
C MET A 1 24.07 2.64 33.52
N THR A 2 22.94 2.41 32.88
CA THR A 2 22.69 2.80 31.50
C THR A 2 22.44 4.30 31.48
N SER A 3 23.42 5.05 30.99
CA SER A 3 23.34 6.51 30.83
C SER A 3 22.42 6.83 29.65
N GLN A 4 21.11 6.73 29.84
CA GLN A 4 20.17 7.24 28.84
C GLN A 4 20.32 8.77 28.76
N PRO A 5 20.35 9.35 27.54
CA PRO A 5 20.41 10.79 27.36
C PRO A 5 19.19 11.44 28.02
N ARG A 6 19.39 12.62 28.60
CA ARG A 6 18.32 13.35 29.28
C ARG A 6 17.42 13.97 28.22
N ASP A 7 16.15 13.58 28.21
CA ASP A 7 15.11 14.24 27.43
C ASP A 7 15.07 15.73 27.83
N ASN A 8 15.35 16.61 26.84
CA ASN A 8 15.46 18.05 27.04
C ASN A 8 14.09 18.73 27.24
N ARG A 9 12.98 18.02 27.02
CA ARG A 9 11.60 18.50 27.23
C ARG A 9 11.25 18.61 28.72
N TYR A 10 11.89 17.79 29.56
CA TYR A 10 11.68 17.79 31.01
C TYR A 10 12.88 18.36 31.75
N GLN A 11 12.79 19.64 32.12
CA GLN A 11 13.79 20.25 33.00
C GLN A 11 13.44 20.00 34.46
N VAL A 12 14.32 19.27 35.15
CA VAL A 12 14.16 18.99 36.57
C VAL A 12 15.00 19.96 37.38
N SER A 13 14.35 20.90 38.07
CA SER A 13 15.01 21.81 38.99
C SER A 13 15.35 21.04 40.27
N ALA A 14 16.63 20.76 40.49
CA ALA A 14 17.13 20.17 41.73
C ALA A 14 17.76 21.26 42.59
N ASP A 15 16.94 22.08 43.23
CA ASP A 15 17.41 23.00 44.26
C ASP A 15 17.79 22.20 45.50
N ARG A 16 19.07 22.20 45.90
CA ARG A 16 19.59 21.37 47.00
C ARG A 16 19.00 21.71 48.37
N GLN A 17 18.31 22.85 48.48
CA GLN A 17 17.68 23.33 49.72
C GLN A 17 16.18 23.03 49.79
N SER A 18 15.59 22.39 48.76
CA SER A 18 14.17 22.04 48.75
C SER A 18 13.97 20.53 48.95
N PRO A 19 13.05 20.10 49.84
CA PRO A 19 12.73 18.68 50.05
C PRO A 19 11.87 18.08 48.91
N VAL A 20 11.45 18.90 47.94
CA VAL A 20 10.59 18.50 46.83
C VAL A 20 11.27 18.79 45.49
N ARG A 21 11.16 17.85 44.56
CA ARG A 21 11.71 17.95 43.21
C ARG A 21 10.62 18.43 42.26
N LYS A 22 10.83 19.58 41.61
CA LYS A 22 9.88 20.14 40.65
C LYS A 22 10.32 19.79 39.22
N VAL A 23 9.39 19.26 38.44
CA VAL A 23 9.57 18.97 37.01
C VAL A 23 8.82 20.04 36.23
N ARG A 24 9.49 20.72 35.31
CA ARG A 24 8.86 21.65 34.37
C ARG A 24 8.90 21.05 32.98
N TYR A 25 7.76 21.09 32.32
CA TYR A 25 7.62 20.80 30.91
C TYR A 25 7.96 22.07 30.11
N VAL A 26 8.83 21.93 29.11
CA VAL A 26 9.17 23.02 28.18
C VAL A 26 8.83 22.55 26.77
N GLU A 27 7.90 23.22 26.13
CA GLU A 27 7.60 22.99 24.71
C GLU A 27 8.76 23.54 23.87
N THR A 28 9.65 22.65 23.44
CA THR A 28 10.62 22.96 22.40
C THR A 28 10.10 22.39 21.08
N ASN A 29 10.13 23.19 20.01
CA ASN A 29 9.90 22.70 18.63
C ASN A 29 11.02 21.75 18.14
N ARG A 30 12.01 21.47 18.99
CA ARG A 30 13.06 20.49 18.75
C ARG A 30 12.64 19.20 19.45
N GLY A 31 12.42 18.15 18.65
CA GLY A 31 12.27 16.78 19.13
C GLY A 31 13.57 16.27 19.78
N ASP A 32 13.58 15.01 20.18
CA ASP A 32 14.73 14.37 20.80
C ASP A 32 15.99 14.55 19.94
N ALA A 33 17.16 14.69 20.56
CA ALA A 33 18.41 14.92 19.85
C ALA A 33 18.73 13.78 18.86
N ASP A 34 18.19 12.58 19.11
CA ASP A 34 18.30 11.40 18.25
C ASP A 34 17.40 11.47 17.00
N GLU A 35 16.45 12.41 16.96
CA GLU A 35 15.48 12.60 15.86
C GLU A 35 15.75 13.88 15.03
N CYS A 36 16.76 14.67 15.42
CA CYS A 36 17.09 15.91 14.73
C CYS A 36 17.97 15.63 13.49
N THR A 37 17.33 15.46 12.34
CA THR A 37 17.96 15.29 11.02
C THR A 37 18.89 16.45 10.64
N LEU A 38 18.69 17.63 11.22
CA LEU A 38 19.49 18.83 10.98
C LEU A 38 20.86 18.78 11.68
N CYS A 39 20.98 18.05 12.80
CA CYS A 39 22.25 17.86 13.50
C CYS A 39 23.06 16.68 12.93
N GLN A 40 22.39 15.64 12.42
CA GLN A 40 23.04 14.49 11.78
C GLN A 40 23.79 14.86 10.48
N LEU A 41 23.39 15.96 9.82
CA LEU A 41 24.05 16.45 8.61
C LEU A 41 25.37 17.21 8.89
N ASP A 42 25.54 17.77 10.09
CA ASP A 42 26.73 18.57 10.45
C ASP A 42 27.91 17.72 10.97
N ASP A 43 27.65 16.48 11.42
CA ASP A 43 28.66 15.63 12.07
C ASP A 43 29.49 14.77 11.09
N GLY A 44 29.23 14.87 9.78
CA GLY A 44 30.08 14.28 8.73
C GLY A 44 30.20 12.74 8.74
N SER A 45 29.40 12.03 9.54
CA SER A 45 29.42 10.57 9.63
C SER A 45 28.37 9.97 8.69
N MET A 46 28.75 9.80 7.42
CA MET A 46 28.01 8.97 6.47
C MET A 46 28.22 7.49 6.84
N GLY A 47 27.58 7.06 7.93
CA GLY A 47 27.56 5.69 8.42
C GLY A 47 26.26 5.02 8.03
N GLY A 48 26.18 4.58 6.78
CA GLY A 48 25.05 3.86 6.23
C GLY A 48 25.52 2.99 5.09
N GLU A 49 26.17 1.89 5.44
CA GLU A 49 26.34 0.71 4.60
C GLU A 49 24.97 0.10 4.28
N HIS A 50 24.16 0.85 3.53
CA HIS A 50 23.16 0.23 2.69
C HIS A 50 23.94 -0.41 1.55
N LEU A 51 24.02 -1.74 1.58
CA LEU A 51 24.21 -2.49 0.35
C LEU A 51 23.19 -1.93 -0.64
N MET A 52 23.69 -1.30 -1.71
CA MET A 52 22.93 -1.09 -2.93
C MET A 52 22.46 -2.46 -3.38
N ASN A 53 21.28 -2.85 -2.94
CA ASN A 53 20.42 -3.74 -3.68
C ASN A 53 19.39 -2.83 -4.37
N GLU A 54 19.92 -1.99 -5.25
CA GLU A 54 19.25 -1.14 -6.22
C GLU A 54 19.75 -1.68 -7.56
N GLU A 55 18.95 -2.12 -8.52
CA GLU A 55 17.52 -2.09 -8.73
C GLU A 55 17.19 -3.44 -9.41
N THR A 56 16.16 -4.17 -8.97
CA THR A 56 15.38 -4.85 -10.02
C THR A 56 14.95 -3.73 -10.94
N PRO A 57 15.35 -3.71 -12.22
CA PRO A 57 14.81 -2.72 -13.12
C PRO A 57 13.30 -2.91 -13.02
N ALA A 58 12.60 -1.88 -12.54
CA ALA A 58 11.19 -1.75 -12.84
C ALA A 58 11.17 -1.54 -14.34
N THR A 59 11.25 -2.65 -15.08
CA THR A 59 10.99 -2.69 -16.50
C THR A 59 9.66 -2.00 -16.64
N LEU A 60 9.66 -0.83 -17.28
CA LEU A 60 8.40 -0.18 -17.66
C LEU A 60 7.56 -1.28 -18.32
N PRO A 61 6.28 -1.44 -17.91
CA PRO A 61 5.45 -2.49 -18.48
C PRO A 61 5.52 -2.37 -20.00
N ASP A 62 5.79 -3.51 -20.66
CA ASP A 62 5.96 -3.52 -22.10
C ASP A 62 4.67 -3.01 -22.76
N GLU A 63 4.77 -2.47 -23.97
CA GLU A 63 3.62 -1.91 -24.69
C GLU A 63 2.47 -2.95 -24.85
N GLU A 64 2.83 -4.23 -24.89
CA GLU A 64 1.91 -5.36 -24.95
C GLU A 64 1.13 -5.56 -23.64
N ASP A 65 1.78 -5.44 -22.49
CA ASP A 65 1.14 -5.60 -21.17
C ASP A 65 0.11 -4.50 -20.91
N LEU A 66 0.47 -3.26 -21.27
CA LEU A 66 -0.45 -2.12 -21.20
C LEU A 66 -1.65 -2.33 -22.14
N LEU A 67 -1.44 -2.87 -23.33
CA LEU A 67 -2.52 -3.17 -24.26
C LEU A 67 -3.47 -4.24 -23.71
N VAL A 68 -2.94 -5.30 -23.11
CA VAL A 68 -3.75 -6.35 -22.48
C VAL A 68 -4.57 -5.80 -21.31
N GLN A 69 -3.95 -4.98 -20.45
CA GLN A 69 -4.66 -4.32 -19.35
C GLN A 69 -5.83 -3.48 -19.86
N GLN A 70 -5.62 -2.65 -20.88
CA GLN A 70 -6.67 -1.83 -21.48
C GLN A 70 -7.82 -2.67 -22.05
N GLN A 71 -7.51 -3.79 -22.72
CA GLN A 71 -8.54 -4.70 -23.24
C GLN A 71 -9.38 -5.33 -22.13
N LEU A 72 -8.79 -5.62 -20.97
CA LEU A 72 -9.52 -6.17 -19.82
C LEU A 72 -10.44 -5.11 -19.19
N VAL A 73 -9.98 -3.86 -19.11
CA VAL A 73 -10.82 -2.73 -18.67
C VAL A 73 -12.00 -2.56 -19.62
N ASP A 74 -11.74 -2.51 -20.94
CA ASP A 74 -12.79 -2.42 -21.96
C ASP A 74 -13.79 -3.59 -21.86
N ALA A 75 -13.31 -4.80 -21.58
CA ALA A 75 -14.16 -5.98 -21.40
C ALA A 75 -15.13 -5.81 -20.21
N VAL A 76 -14.64 -5.29 -19.07
CA VAL A 76 -15.49 -5.01 -17.90
C VAL A 76 -16.47 -3.88 -18.19
N GLU A 77 -16.06 -2.83 -18.91
CA GLU A 77 -16.97 -1.77 -19.33
C GLU A 77 -18.09 -2.31 -20.23
N ASN A 78 -17.75 -3.20 -21.17
CA ASN A 78 -18.72 -3.86 -22.01
C ASN A 78 -19.70 -4.72 -21.21
N GLN A 79 -19.25 -5.41 -20.16
CA GLN A 79 -20.13 -6.16 -19.24
C GLN A 79 -21.10 -5.23 -18.49
N LEU A 80 -20.63 -4.05 -18.06
CA LEU A 80 -21.46 -3.03 -17.41
C LEU A 80 -22.52 -2.47 -18.36
N VAL A 81 -22.16 -2.21 -19.62
CA VAL A 81 -23.10 -1.74 -20.66
C VAL A 81 -24.13 -2.83 -20.97
N ALA A 82 -23.69 -4.08 -21.10
CA ALA A 82 -24.56 -5.23 -21.36
C ALA A 82 -25.42 -5.63 -20.14
N ASN A 83 -25.05 -5.19 -18.93
CA ASN A 83 -25.61 -5.66 -17.65
C ASN A 83 -25.51 -7.18 -17.48
N GLU A 84 -24.46 -7.78 -18.04
CA GLU A 84 -24.21 -9.21 -17.99
C GLU A 84 -22.74 -9.49 -17.63
N PRO A 85 -22.46 -10.23 -16.54
CA PRO A 85 -23.42 -10.72 -15.54
C PRO A 85 -23.93 -9.60 -14.60
N PRO A 86 -25.16 -9.71 -14.04
CA PRO A 86 -25.75 -8.67 -13.21
C PRO A 86 -24.98 -8.39 -11.91
N CYS A 87 -24.11 -9.32 -11.50
CA CYS A 87 -23.22 -9.14 -10.35
C CYS A 87 -22.19 -8.01 -10.57
N VAL A 88 -21.78 -7.74 -11.81
CA VAL A 88 -20.80 -6.71 -12.17
C VAL A 88 -21.31 -5.33 -11.77
N GLN A 89 -22.55 -5.01 -12.13
CA GLN A 89 -23.18 -3.74 -11.75
C GLN A 89 -23.39 -3.63 -10.24
N ALA A 90 -23.79 -4.72 -9.58
CA ALA A 90 -23.96 -4.75 -8.13
C ALA A 90 -22.63 -4.49 -7.39
N VAL A 91 -21.52 -5.03 -7.89
CA VAL A 91 -20.18 -4.85 -7.33
C VAL A 91 -19.71 -3.41 -7.54
N LEU A 92 -19.92 -2.82 -8.71
CA LEU A 92 -19.61 -1.40 -8.95
C LEU A 92 -20.39 -0.48 -7.98
N ASN A 93 -21.68 -0.73 -7.80
CA ASN A 93 -22.51 0.02 -6.84
C ASN A 93 -22.00 -0.17 -5.41
N LYS A 94 -21.60 -1.38 -5.03
CA LYS A 94 -21.01 -1.66 -3.71
C LYS A 94 -19.71 -0.89 -3.50
N LEU A 95 -18.81 -0.86 -4.49
CA LEU A 95 -17.51 -0.19 -4.38
C LEU A 95 -17.64 1.33 -4.31
N THR A 96 -18.53 1.90 -5.13
CA THR A 96 -18.82 3.34 -5.09
C THR A 96 -19.45 3.77 -3.75
N LEU A 97 -20.26 2.91 -3.10
CA LEU A 97 -20.77 3.16 -1.74
C LEU A 97 -19.67 3.16 -0.67
N VAL A 98 -18.59 2.41 -0.88
CA VAL A 98 -17.41 2.40 0.03
C VAL A 98 -16.51 3.61 -0.20
N GLY A 99 -16.77 4.41 -1.25
CA GLY A 99 -16.01 5.61 -1.59
C GLY A 99 -14.88 5.37 -2.59
N VAL A 100 -14.88 4.23 -3.28
CA VAL A 100 -13.97 3.97 -4.40
C VAL A 100 -14.48 4.68 -5.64
N GLU A 101 -13.58 5.36 -6.37
CA GLU A 101 -13.92 6.00 -7.63
C GLU A 101 -14.32 4.97 -8.69
N ARG A 102 -15.16 5.38 -9.65
CA ARG A 102 -15.67 4.46 -10.69
C ARG A 102 -14.53 3.82 -11.49
N GLU A 103 -13.54 4.63 -11.88
CA GLU A 103 -12.40 4.20 -12.68
C GLU A 103 -11.57 3.15 -11.93
N GLU A 104 -11.17 3.46 -10.70
CA GLU A 104 -10.46 2.53 -9.81
C GLU A 104 -11.27 1.24 -9.54
N ALA A 105 -12.58 1.35 -9.36
CA ALA A 105 -13.44 0.18 -9.20
C ALA A 105 -13.41 -0.74 -10.44
N ILE A 106 -13.43 -0.16 -11.64
CA ILE A 106 -13.34 -0.92 -12.90
C ILE A 106 -11.96 -1.55 -13.06
N GLU A 107 -10.90 -0.84 -12.71
CA GLU A 107 -9.54 -1.39 -12.71
C GLU A 107 -9.42 -2.60 -11.78
N MET A 108 -9.97 -2.51 -10.55
CA MET A 108 -10.01 -3.66 -9.63
C MET A 108 -10.82 -4.83 -10.19
N MET A 109 -11.94 -4.56 -10.86
CA MET A 109 -12.77 -5.59 -11.49
C MET A 109 -12.07 -6.23 -12.70
N ALA A 110 -11.29 -5.45 -13.47
CA ALA A 110 -10.47 -5.92 -14.58
C ALA A 110 -9.30 -6.79 -14.08
N TYR A 111 -8.72 -6.44 -12.94
CA TYR A 111 -7.71 -7.26 -12.28
C TYR A 111 -8.25 -8.63 -11.87
N VAL A 112 -9.45 -8.67 -11.27
CA VAL A 112 -10.13 -9.94 -10.95
C VAL A 112 -10.37 -10.79 -12.21
N LEU A 113 -10.71 -10.14 -13.34
CA LEU A 113 -10.88 -10.83 -14.62
C LEU A 113 -9.54 -11.40 -15.12
N ALA A 114 -8.44 -10.65 -14.96
CA ALA A 114 -7.09 -11.10 -15.30
C ALA A 114 -6.72 -12.36 -14.51
N VAL A 115 -6.99 -12.39 -13.19
CA VAL A 115 -6.74 -13.56 -12.35
C VAL A 115 -7.49 -14.80 -12.85
N GLU A 116 -8.79 -14.67 -13.17
CA GLU A 116 -9.57 -15.82 -13.66
C GLU A 116 -9.04 -16.31 -15.01
N ILE A 117 -8.66 -15.41 -15.91
CA ILE A 117 -8.04 -15.76 -17.20
C ILE A 117 -6.71 -16.47 -16.97
N GLN A 118 -5.89 -16.01 -16.03
CA GLN A 118 -4.62 -16.66 -15.73
C GLN A 118 -4.82 -18.06 -15.13
N LEU A 119 -5.77 -18.23 -14.22
CA LEU A 119 -6.16 -19.54 -13.69
C LEU A 119 -6.69 -20.48 -14.78
N THR A 120 -7.40 -19.94 -15.76
CA THR A 120 -7.88 -20.68 -16.93
C THR A 120 -6.70 -21.27 -17.71
N PHE A 121 -5.65 -20.49 -17.95
CA PHE A 121 -4.43 -20.95 -18.61
C PHE A 121 -3.60 -21.91 -17.75
N LEU A 122 -3.38 -21.58 -16.47
CA LEU A 122 -2.56 -22.40 -15.56
C LEU A 122 -3.14 -23.79 -15.32
N HIS A 123 -4.46 -23.90 -15.24
CA HIS A 123 -5.14 -25.17 -14.99
C HIS A 123 -5.66 -25.84 -16.26
N ASP A 124 -5.38 -25.28 -17.45
CA ASP A 124 -5.87 -25.75 -18.75
C ASP A 124 -7.38 -26.07 -18.71
N ARG A 125 -8.16 -25.13 -18.16
CA ARG A 125 -9.61 -25.27 -17.96
C ARG A 125 -10.37 -24.21 -18.76
N ALA A 126 -11.69 -24.36 -18.87
CA ALA A 126 -12.53 -23.28 -19.36
C ALA A 126 -12.74 -22.20 -18.29
N PHE A 127 -13.08 -20.98 -18.74
CA PHE A 127 -13.42 -19.86 -17.87
C PHE A 127 -14.58 -20.21 -16.93
N ASP A 128 -14.41 -19.98 -15.62
CA ASP A 128 -15.45 -20.27 -14.62
C ASP A 128 -16.10 -18.97 -14.14
N ALA A 129 -17.31 -18.72 -14.65
CA ALA A 129 -18.11 -17.55 -14.27
C ALA A 129 -18.47 -17.52 -12.78
N ALA A 130 -18.62 -18.68 -12.11
CA ALA A 130 -18.94 -18.73 -10.70
C ALA A 130 -17.73 -18.36 -9.82
N SER A 131 -16.53 -18.81 -10.22
CA SER A 131 -15.26 -18.38 -9.60
C SER A 131 -15.07 -16.87 -9.73
N TYR A 132 -15.24 -16.35 -10.96
CA TYR A 132 -15.17 -14.91 -11.24
C TYR A 132 -16.14 -14.09 -10.38
N GLU A 133 -17.41 -14.51 -10.30
CA GLU A 133 -18.42 -13.82 -9.50
C GLU A 133 -18.07 -13.80 -8.00
N ARG A 134 -17.53 -14.91 -7.47
CA ARG A 134 -17.09 -14.97 -6.07
C ARG A 134 -15.98 -13.95 -5.80
N MET A 135 -14.96 -13.91 -6.66
CA MET A 135 -13.84 -12.96 -6.51
C MET A 135 -14.32 -11.50 -6.61
N LEU A 136 -15.21 -11.17 -7.55
CA LEU A 136 -15.80 -9.83 -7.66
C LEU A 136 -16.56 -9.40 -6.39
N ARG A 137 -17.22 -10.34 -5.71
CA ARG A 137 -17.94 -10.05 -4.46
C ARG A 137 -17.00 -9.77 -3.29
N GLU A 138 -15.77 -10.27 -3.31
CA GLU A 138 -14.75 -10.08 -2.27
C GLU A 138 -14.05 -8.70 -2.36
N LEU A 139 -14.15 -8.01 -3.50
CA LEU A 139 -13.68 -6.62 -3.63
C LEU A 139 -14.28 -5.73 -2.52
N PRO A 140 -13.50 -4.83 -1.90
CA PRO A 140 -12.25 -4.23 -2.39
C PRO A 140 -10.97 -5.02 -2.08
N GLN A 141 -11.06 -6.19 -1.44
CA GLN A 141 -9.87 -7.03 -1.27
C GLN A 141 -9.50 -7.66 -2.61
N LEU A 142 -8.31 -7.34 -3.12
CA LEU A 142 -7.81 -7.89 -4.37
C LEU A 142 -7.37 -9.34 -4.18
N PRO A 143 -7.74 -10.26 -5.09
CA PRO A 143 -7.23 -11.62 -5.07
C PRO A 143 -5.71 -11.64 -5.30
N GLU A 144 -5.02 -12.63 -4.74
CA GLU A 144 -3.61 -12.83 -5.03
C GLU A 144 -3.45 -13.32 -6.48
N MET A 145 -2.54 -12.71 -7.23
CA MET A 145 -2.17 -13.25 -8.54
C MET A 145 -1.51 -14.62 -8.32
N PRO A 146 -1.95 -15.67 -9.02
CA PRO A 146 -1.29 -16.95 -8.92
C PRO A 146 0.16 -16.79 -9.41
N ASP A 147 1.11 -17.18 -8.56
CA ASP A 147 2.53 -17.13 -8.89
C ASP A 147 2.79 -17.94 -10.18
N THR A 148 3.22 -17.26 -11.23
CA THR A 148 3.76 -17.87 -12.44
C THR A 148 5.19 -18.34 -12.17
N ALA A 149 5.38 -19.17 -11.15
CA ALA A 149 6.67 -19.82 -10.92
C ALA A 149 6.82 -20.95 -11.95
N VAL A 150 7.31 -20.60 -13.14
CA VAL A 150 7.88 -21.52 -14.14
C VAL A 150 9.40 -21.37 -14.13
#